data_AF-A0A4S2D010-F1
#
_entry.id   AF-A0A4S2D010-F1
#
_cell.length_a   1.000
_cell.length_b   1.000
_cell.length_c   1.000
_cell.angle_alpha   90.00
_cell.angle_beta   90.00
_cell.angle_gamma   90.00
#
_symmetry.space_group_name_H-M   'P 1'
#
loop_
_entity.id
_entity.type
_entity.pdbx_description
1 polymer ?
#
loop_
_entity_poly.entity_id
_entity_poly.type
_entity_poly.pdbx_seq_one_letter_code
_entity_poly.pdbx_strand_id
1 'polypeptide(L)'
;MSTSSTSMSPLLRSLSLGLAVLLFSACASHGRKADGPGMQEAGSAAPDAPAFPDPRKATLKEGLFVDIDSLRLFARGMSKRQLYSLLGTPHFGEGMWGVREWNYLFNFRSTPGGDYFTCQFMVTFDNKGIAQDSHWKPAACATVLQPPAPPPPPAPVVMPAEPLRLSADALFAFDSAVLTAEGRRSIEGLLAQVRSASQVQTIQVLGYTDRIGTDAYNLDLSQRRAQAVRDALVQGGVPAAAIIAEGRGKANPLVQCDSAGRKALIACLAPNRRVELSGMATPR
;
A
#
# COMPACT_ATOMS: atom_id res chain seq x y z
N MET A 1 -31.14 19.54 53.28
CA MET A 1 -31.34 19.24 54.72
C MET A 1 -30.75 17.85 54.92
N SER A 2 -29.48 17.78 55.34
CA SER A 2 -29.06 17.63 56.75
C SER A 2 -29.41 16.22 57.23
N THR A 3 -28.54 15.37 57.78
CA THR A 3 -27.24 15.48 58.49
C THR A 3 -26.83 14.03 58.84
N SER A 4 -25.56 13.62 58.65
CA SER A 4 -24.56 13.38 59.72
C SER A 4 -24.84 12.16 60.63
N SER A 5 -24.03 11.09 60.63
CA SER A 5 -22.78 10.83 61.39
C SER A 5 -23.03 9.58 62.28
N THR A 6 -22.11 8.75 62.82
CA THR A 6 -20.70 8.86 63.25
C THR A 6 -20.19 7.44 63.61
N SER A 7 -18.85 7.25 63.63
CA SER A 7 -18.05 6.42 64.58
C SER A 7 -18.11 4.89 64.46
N MET A 8 -17.06 4.09 64.72
CA MET A 8 -15.82 4.30 65.49
C MET A 8 -14.80 3.16 65.18
N SER A 9 -13.51 3.48 65.08
CA SER A 9 -12.35 2.55 65.16
C SER A 9 -12.10 2.09 66.63
N PRO A 10 -11.13 1.21 67.01
CA PRO A 10 -9.67 1.27 66.73
C PRO A 10 -8.99 -0.15 66.60
N LEU A 11 -7.70 -0.42 66.38
CA LEU A 11 -6.42 -0.08 67.06
C LEU A 11 -5.23 -0.68 66.24
N LEU A 12 -4.14 0.09 66.04
CA LEU A 12 -2.69 -0.20 66.32
C LEU A 12 -2.03 -1.52 65.79
N ARG A 13 -0.83 -1.61 65.20
CA ARG A 13 0.52 -0.95 65.25
C ARG A 13 1.20 -1.20 63.86
N SER A 14 2.17 -0.43 63.35
CA SER A 14 3.55 -0.30 63.83
C SER A 14 4.32 0.74 63.00
N LEU A 15 5.21 1.47 63.68
CA LEU A 15 6.19 2.44 63.17
C LEU A 15 7.18 1.83 62.17
N SER A 16 7.57 2.63 61.16
CA SER A 16 8.99 2.82 60.83
C SER A 16 9.22 4.15 60.11
N LEU A 17 10.19 4.87 60.64
CA LEU A 17 10.60 6.26 60.41
C LEU A 17 11.60 6.34 59.25
N GLY A 18 11.53 7.37 58.40
CA GLY A 18 12.48 7.52 57.28
C GLY A 18 12.41 8.86 56.53
N LEU A 19 12.69 9.94 57.26
CA LEU A 19 13.26 11.25 56.89
C LEU A 19 13.51 11.55 55.38
N ALA A 20 12.95 12.66 54.86
CA ALA A 20 13.71 13.75 54.23
C ALA A 20 12.83 14.97 53.86
N VAL A 21 13.37 16.14 54.20
CA VAL A 21 12.83 17.50 54.19
C VAL A 21 12.58 18.05 52.78
N LEU A 22 11.41 18.66 52.55
CA LEU A 22 11.13 19.56 51.43
C LEU A 22 11.11 21.00 51.96
N LEU A 23 12.01 21.86 51.46
CA LEU A 23 11.97 23.31 51.69
C LEU A 23 11.65 24.05 50.38
N PHE A 24 10.83 25.07 50.57
CA PHE A 24 10.08 25.88 49.62
C PHE A 24 10.90 26.95 48.87
N SER A 25 10.26 27.46 47.80
CA SER A 25 10.42 28.81 47.21
C SER A 25 11.68 29.06 46.36
N ALA A 26 11.67 29.83 45.26
CA ALA A 26 10.77 30.91 44.86
C ALA A 26 10.75 31.11 43.33
N CYS A 27 9.62 31.60 42.81
CA CYS A 27 9.53 32.20 41.47
C CYS A 27 10.17 33.61 41.48
N ALA A 28 11.01 33.91 40.49
CA ALA A 28 11.18 35.26 39.97
C ALA A 28 11.63 35.22 38.51
N SER A 29 10.68 35.54 37.64
CA SER A 29 10.77 35.78 36.21
C SER A 29 11.66 36.97 35.87
N HIS A 30 12.53 36.83 34.87
CA HIS A 30 12.90 37.90 33.94
C HIS A 30 12.86 37.31 32.53
N GLY A 31 11.89 37.77 31.73
CA GLY A 31 11.67 37.24 30.39
C GLY A 31 12.71 37.68 29.37
N ARG A 32 12.83 36.91 28.29
CA ARG A 32 12.69 37.39 26.91
C ARG A 32 12.79 36.24 25.90
N LYS A 33 11.80 36.26 24.99
CA LYS A 33 11.74 35.75 23.61
C LYS A 33 11.74 34.24 23.37
N ALA A 34 10.57 33.78 22.94
CA ALA A 34 10.39 32.64 22.06
C ALA A 34 11.09 32.92 20.70
N ASP A 35 11.76 31.92 20.13
CA ASP A 35 11.27 31.18 18.96
C ASP A 35 12.35 30.25 18.38
N GLY A 36 11.95 29.00 18.12
CA GLY A 36 12.71 27.99 17.40
C GLY A 36 12.64 26.62 18.07
N PRO A 37 12.07 25.57 17.44
CA PRO A 37 12.14 24.23 18.00
C PRO A 37 13.59 23.75 17.84
N GLY A 38 14.35 23.82 18.93
CA GLY A 38 15.62 23.13 19.03
C GLY A 38 15.34 21.63 18.99
N MET A 39 15.71 20.98 17.89
CA MET A 39 15.91 19.54 17.88
C MET A 39 16.96 19.23 18.95
N GLN A 40 16.51 18.76 20.10
CA GLN A 40 17.34 18.02 21.02
C GLN A 40 17.76 16.74 20.29
N GLU A 41 19.03 16.66 19.91
CA GLU A 41 19.67 15.37 19.58
C GLU A 41 19.66 14.50 20.84
N ALA A 42 18.55 13.80 21.05
CA ALA A 42 18.49 12.67 21.95
C ALA A 42 18.91 11.43 21.16
N GLY A 43 20.19 11.08 21.26
CA GLY A 43 20.73 9.85 20.69
C GLY A 43 22.09 9.60 21.31
N SER A 44 22.12 8.89 22.44
CA SER A 44 23.34 8.31 22.99
C SER A 44 24.01 7.50 21.89
N ALA A 45 25.14 8.00 21.37
CA ALA A 45 25.94 7.29 20.39
C ALA A 45 26.29 5.90 20.94
N ALA A 46 26.12 4.88 20.12
CA ALA A 46 26.62 3.55 20.42
C ALA A 46 28.14 3.66 20.72
N PRO A 47 28.66 2.94 21.72
CA PRO A 47 30.02 3.16 22.25
C PRO A 47 31.16 2.95 21.24
N ASP A 48 30.88 2.38 20.05
CA ASP A 48 31.85 2.10 18.98
C ASP A 48 31.52 2.81 17.65
N ALA A 49 30.62 3.79 17.63
CA ALA A 49 30.34 4.54 16.40
C ALA A 49 31.58 5.38 16.00
N PRO A 50 32.05 5.30 14.75
CA PRO A 50 33.25 6.02 14.36
C PRO A 50 33.09 7.53 14.51
N ALA A 51 34.13 8.17 15.04
CA ALA A 51 34.14 9.60 15.31
C ALA A 51 34.37 10.39 14.02
N PHE A 52 33.29 10.83 13.39
CA PHE A 52 33.39 11.67 12.19
C PHE A 52 34.02 13.03 12.51
N PRO A 53 34.85 13.58 11.59
CA PRO A 53 35.38 14.93 11.71
C PRO A 53 34.25 15.97 11.65
N ASP A 54 34.55 17.17 12.18
CA ASP A 54 33.66 18.34 12.05
C ASP A 54 33.60 18.77 10.58
N PRO A 55 32.42 18.83 9.94
CA PRO A 55 32.27 19.22 8.54
C PRO A 55 32.98 20.55 8.19
N ARG A 56 33.07 21.48 9.15
CA ARG A 56 33.73 22.78 8.96
C ARG A 56 35.24 22.67 8.75
N LYS A 57 35.85 21.51 8.99
CA LYS A 57 37.27 21.22 8.74
C LYS A 57 37.53 20.63 7.36
N ALA A 58 36.49 20.36 6.56
CA ALA A 58 36.66 19.83 5.22
C ALA A 58 37.49 20.78 4.34
N THR A 59 38.37 20.25 3.50
CA THR A 59 39.09 21.00 2.47
C THR A 59 38.13 21.47 1.37
N LEU A 60 37.10 20.67 1.07
CA LEU A 60 35.98 21.00 0.19
C LEU A 60 34.77 21.41 1.03
N LYS A 61 34.55 22.73 1.20
CA LYS A 61 33.51 23.26 2.12
C LYS A 61 32.09 23.06 1.60
N GLU A 62 31.94 23.15 0.29
CA GLU A 62 30.69 23.02 -0.44
C GLU A 62 30.20 21.57 -0.54
N GLY A 63 31.05 20.58 -0.25
CA GLY A 63 30.77 19.17 -0.51
C GLY A 63 30.71 18.82 -2.00
N LEU A 64 30.39 17.57 -2.32
CA LEU A 64 30.35 17.08 -3.70
C LEU A 64 29.01 16.42 -4.02
N PHE A 65 28.42 16.77 -5.15
CA PHE A 65 27.36 15.96 -5.76
C PHE A 65 28.02 14.77 -6.44
N VAL A 66 27.93 13.62 -5.79
CA VAL A 66 28.54 12.38 -6.26
C VAL A 66 27.49 11.53 -6.98
N ASP A 67 27.94 10.83 -8.01
CA ASP A 67 27.11 9.85 -8.70
C ASP A 67 26.77 8.68 -7.76
N ILE A 68 25.47 8.44 -7.57
CA ILE A 68 24.97 7.41 -6.65
C ILE A 68 25.37 6.02 -7.16
N ASP A 69 25.42 5.81 -8.48
CA ASP A 69 25.79 4.51 -9.03
C ASP A 69 27.27 4.19 -8.77
N SER A 70 28.15 5.18 -8.90
CA SER A 70 29.55 5.06 -8.47
C SER A 70 29.71 4.76 -6.98
N LEU A 71 28.90 5.40 -6.11
CA LEU A 71 28.88 5.10 -4.67
C LEU A 71 28.41 3.67 -4.36
N ARG A 72 27.41 3.16 -5.09
CA ARG A 72 26.89 1.79 -4.92
C ARG A 72 27.93 0.73 -5.24
N LEU A 73 28.94 1.06 -6.03
CA LEU A 73 30.04 0.14 -6.34
C LEU A 73 31.00 -0.02 -5.15
N PHE A 74 30.98 0.84 -4.13
CA PHE A 74 31.80 0.66 -2.94
C PHE A 74 31.59 -0.73 -2.33
N ALA A 75 32.69 -1.42 -2.04
CA ALA A 75 32.67 -2.70 -1.34
C ALA A 75 33.89 -2.84 -0.41
N ARG A 76 33.70 -3.62 0.67
CA ARG A 76 34.82 -4.11 1.48
C ARG A 76 35.82 -4.85 0.58
N GLY A 77 37.11 -4.69 0.85
CA GLY A 77 38.16 -5.32 0.04
C GLY A 77 38.70 -4.45 -1.11
N MET A 78 38.08 -3.31 -1.41
CA MET A 78 38.60 -2.39 -2.41
C MET A 78 39.89 -1.71 -1.94
N SER A 79 40.86 -1.57 -2.84
CA SER A 79 42.08 -0.80 -2.59
C SER A 79 41.80 0.70 -2.59
N LYS A 80 42.63 1.47 -1.88
CA LYS A 80 42.63 2.94 -1.95
C LYS A 80 42.65 3.49 -3.37
N ARG A 81 43.38 2.86 -4.31
CA ARG A 81 43.43 3.31 -5.70
C ARG A 81 42.09 3.12 -6.42
N GLN A 82 41.40 2.01 -6.18
CA GLN A 82 40.05 1.78 -6.73
C GLN A 82 39.06 2.79 -6.14
N LEU A 83 39.12 3.01 -4.83
CA LEU A 83 38.25 4.00 -4.19
C LEU A 83 38.55 5.43 -4.62
N TYR A 84 39.81 5.78 -4.87
CA TYR A 84 40.16 7.07 -5.45
C TYR A 84 39.55 7.25 -6.85
N SER A 85 39.50 6.20 -7.66
CA SER A 85 38.85 6.23 -8.97
C SER A 85 37.32 6.32 -8.89
N LEU A 86 36.71 5.80 -7.82
CA LEU A 86 35.25 5.76 -7.65
C LEU A 86 34.71 7.00 -6.94
N LEU A 87 35.37 7.42 -5.86
CA LEU A 87 34.90 8.45 -4.92
C LEU A 87 35.70 9.75 -5.01
N GLY A 88 36.83 9.73 -5.72
CA GLY A 88 37.76 10.85 -5.77
C GLY A 88 38.56 11.04 -4.48
N THR A 89 39.16 12.22 -4.38
CA THR A 89 39.99 12.63 -3.24
C THR A 89 39.15 12.82 -1.98
N PRO A 90 39.58 12.33 -0.81
CA PRO A 90 38.91 12.63 0.46
C PRO A 90 38.87 14.14 0.74
N HIS A 91 37.80 14.60 1.39
CA HIS A 91 37.53 16.01 1.61
C HIS A 91 38.07 16.52 2.95
N PHE A 92 38.88 15.75 3.66
CA PHE A 92 39.46 16.13 4.94
C PHE A 92 40.98 15.99 4.90
N GLY A 93 41.65 16.79 5.75
CA GLY A 93 43.11 16.81 5.84
C GLY A 93 43.65 15.53 6.46
N GLU A 94 43.81 14.51 5.62
CA GLU A 94 44.32 13.20 6.00
C GLU A 94 45.57 12.95 5.14
N GLY A 95 46.74 12.86 5.77
CA GLY A 95 48.02 12.80 5.05
C GLY A 95 48.10 11.66 4.02
N MET A 96 49.03 11.75 3.07
CA MET A 96 49.14 10.75 1.99
C MET A 96 49.68 9.37 2.45
N TRP A 97 50.14 9.24 3.70
CA TRP A 97 50.82 8.05 4.21
C TRP A 97 50.19 7.56 5.50
N GLY A 98 49.93 6.25 5.61
CA GLY A 98 49.47 5.61 6.85
C GLY A 98 48.04 5.95 7.31
N VAL A 99 47.28 6.74 6.54
CA VAL A 99 45.90 7.10 6.87
C VAL A 99 44.98 5.88 6.88
N ARG A 100 44.19 5.73 7.93
CA ARG A 100 43.28 4.59 8.10
C ARG A 100 41.81 4.94 7.84
N GLU A 101 41.52 6.21 7.58
CA GLU A 101 40.15 6.71 7.43
C GLU A 101 40.13 7.72 6.30
N TRP A 102 39.17 7.61 5.39
CA TRP A 102 38.86 8.63 4.39
C TRP A 102 37.49 9.22 4.65
N ASN A 103 37.41 10.54 4.81
CA ASN A 103 36.17 11.24 5.06
C ASN A 103 35.74 12.10 3.85
N TYR A 104 34.44 12.15 3.60
CA TYR A 104 33.82 12.86 2.50
C TYR A 104 32.59 13.63 2.96
N LEU A 105 32.30 14.73 2.26
CA LEU A 105 31.03 15.47 2.34
C LEU A 105 30.30 15.32 1.02
N PHE A 106 29.22 14.55 1.01
CA PHE A 106 28.41 14.29 -0.18
C PHE A 106 27.06 14.99 -0.11
N ASN A 107 26.67 15.62 -1.21
CA ASN A 107 25.39 16.30 -1.34
C ASN A 107 24.44 15.47 -2.19
N PHE A 108 23.20 15.34 -1.74
CA PHE A 108 22.14 14.60 -2.42
C PHE A 108 20.90 15.47 -2.58
N ARG A 109 20.11 15.19 -3.62
CA ARG A 109 18.82 15.83 -3.87
C ARG A 109 17.72 14.78 -3.87
N SER A 110 16.60 15.08 -3.22
CA SER A 110 15.42 14.23 -3.26
C SER A 110 14.60 14.44 -4.55
N THR A 111 14.71 15.62 -5.17
CA THR A 111 14.03 15.97 -6.42
C THR A 111 14.96 16.73 -7.37
N PRO A 112 14.85 16.53 -8.70
CA PRO A 112 15.59 17.33 -9.66
C PRO A 112 15.32 18.83 -9.47
N GLY A 113 16.37 19.62 -9.25
CA GLY A 113 16.27 21.07 -9.01
C GLY A 113 15.80 21.49 -7.61
N GLY A 114 15.44 20.56 -6.72
CA GLY A 114 15.05 20.85 -5.35
C GLY A 114 16.24 21.08 -4.41
N ASP A 115 15.97 21.38 -3.14
CA ASP A 115 16.99 21.53 -2.10
C ASP A 115 17.86 20.27 -1.95
N TYR A 116 19.09 20.48 -1.47
CA TYR A 116 20.02 19.39 -1.20
C TYR A 116 20.27 19.24 0.30
N PHE A 117 20.69 18.05 0.69
CA PHE A 117 21.18 17.75 2.03
C PHE A 117 22.58 17.15 1.95
N THR A 118 23.38 17.39 2.99
CA THR A 118 24.77 16.92 3.07
C THR A 118 24.89 15.75 4.02
N CYS A 119 25.59 14.71 3.58
CA CYS A 119 25.94 13.53 4.35
C CYS A 119 27.45 13.43 4.48
N GLN A 120 27.93 13.03 5.66
CA GLN A 120 29.31 12.61 5.80
C GLN A 120 29.42 11.12 5.51
N PHE A 121 30.40 10.77 4.70
CA PHE A 121 30.72 9.37 4.38
C PHE A 121 32.15 9.10 4.79
N MET A 122 32.37 8.03 5.55
CA MET A 122 33.69 7.63 6.01
C MET A 122 34.00 6.23 5.53
N VAL A 123 35.21 6.01 5.02
CA VAL A 123 35.74 4.68 4.69
C VAL A 123 36.91 4.37 5.62
N THR A 124 36.91 3.20 6.24
CA THR A 124 38.04 2.72 7.06
C THR A 124 38.93 1.77 6.27
N PHE A 125 40.24 1.74 6.59
CA PHE A 125 41.24 0.94 5.91
C PHE A 125 42.09 0.12 6.90
N ASP A 126 42.56 -1.04 6.46
CA ASP A 126 43.61 -1.78 7.14
C ASP A 126 45.02 -1.18 6.88
N ASN A 127 46.04 -1.84 7.42
CA ASN A 127 47.44 -1.44 7.21
C ASN A 127 47.95 -1.63 5.77
N LYS A 128 47.20 -2.35 4.92
CA LYS A 128 47.50 -2.55 3.50
C LYS A 128 46.75 -1.56 2.60
N GLY A 129 45.93 -0.67 3.18
CA GLY A 129 45.11 0.26 2.42
C GLY A 129 43.92 -0.43 1.72
N ILE A 130 43.43 -1.51 2.31
CA ILE A 130 42.23 -2.22 1.87
C ILE A 130 41.04 -1.77 2.72
N ALA A 131 39.96 -1.37 2.05
CA ALA A 131 38.75 -0.88 2.67
C ALA A 131 38.10 -1.96 3.55
N GLN A 132 37.88 -1.63 4.82
CA GLN A 132 37.31 -2.52 5.82
C GLN A 132 35.84 -2.26 6.03
N ASP A 133 35.41 -1.01 6.10
CA ASP A 133 34.01 -0.66 6.31
C ASP A 133 33.71 0.75 5.79
N SER A 134 32.42 1.08 5.71
CA SER A 134 31.94 2.43 5.42
C SER A 134 30.84 2.86 6.37
N HIS A 135 30.81 4.15 6.70
CA HIS A 135 29.88 4.71 7.66
C HIS A 135 29.25 5.99 7.12
N TRP A 136 27.99 6.19 7.48
CA TRP A 136 27.22 7.38 7.11
C TRP A 136 26.86 8.21 8.34
N LYS A 137 26.96 9.53 8.22
CA LYS A 137 26.41 10.47 9.19
C LYS A 137 25.53 11.53 8.50
N PRO A 138 24.24 11.66 8.85
CA PRO A 138 23.49 10.73 9.71
C PRO A 138 23.38 9.33 9.08
N ALA A 139 23.16 8.29 9.90
CA ALA A 139 23.05 6.91 9.43
C ALA A 139 21.95 6.72 8.36
N ALA A 140 20.90 7.55 8.42
CA ALA A 140 19.83 7.59 7.43
C ALA A 140 20.32 7.85 6.00
N CYS A 141 21.48 8.49 5.79
CA CYS A 141 22.02 8.73 4.45
C CYS A 141 22.34 7.44 3.67
N ALA A 142 22.52 6.30 4.36
CA ALA A 142 22.70 5.02 3.69
C ALA A 142 21.49 4.63 2.80
N THR A 143 20.29 5.14 3.09
CA THR A 143 19.08 4.85 2.30
C THR A 143 19.12 5.49 0.92
N VAL A 144 19.93 6.53 0.70
CA VAL A 144 20.09 7.17 -0.61
C VAL A 144 20.66 6.20 -1.64
N LEU A 145 21.42 5.19 -1.19
CA LEU A 145 21.95 4.15 -2.07
C LEU A 145 20.92 3.08 -2.42
N GLN A 146 19.75 3.04 -1.77
CA GLN A 146 18.72 2.06 -2.11
C GLN A 146 18.18 2.38 -3.53
N PRO A 147 18.06 1.38 -4.41
CA PRO A 147 17.39 1.60 -5.69
C PRO A 147 15.94 2.04 -5.42
N PRO A 148 15.35 2.87 -6.29
CA PRO A 148 13.93 3.20 -6.17
C PRO A 148 13.13 1.89 -6.16
N ALA A 149 12.14 1.80 -5.27
CA ALA A 149 11.26 0.65 -5.24
C ALA A 149 10.64 0.45 -6.63
N PRO A 150 10.52 -0.80 -7.12
CA PRO A 150 9.82 -1.04 -8.37
C PRO A 150 8.40 -0.46 -8.26
N PRO A 151 7.86 0.10 -9.36
CA PRO A 151 6.49 0.59 -9.34
C PRO A 151 5.55 -0.57 -8.93
N PRO A 152 4.51 -0.29 -8.12
CA PRO A 152 3.54 -1.33 -7.79
C PRO A 152 2.95 -1.91 -9.09
N PRO A 153 2.70 -3.23 -9.16
CA PRO A 153 2.04 -3.81 -10.32
C PRO A 153 0.68 -3.11 -10.55
N PRO A 154 0.27 -2.90 -11.82
CA PRO A 154 -1.01 -2.28 -12.11
C PRO A 154 -2.14 -3.10 -11.46
N ALA A 155 -3.01 -2.42 -10.73
CA ALA A 155 -4.14 -3.08 -10.06
C ALA A 155 -5.08 -3.74 -11.10
N PRO A 156 -5.66 -4.92 -10.80
CA PRO A 156 -6.67 -5.53 -11.65
C PRO A 156 -7.85 -4.56 -11.86
N VAL A 157 -8.24 -4.34 -13.11
CA VAL A 157 -9.39 -3.49 -13.43
C VAL A 157 -10.65 -4.36 -13.42
N VAL A 158 -11.60 -4.05 -12.55
CA VAL A 158 -12.93 -4.69 -12.55
C VAL A 158 -13.71 -4.14 -13.74
N MET A 159 -14.19 -5.04 -14.61
CA MET A 159 -14.89 -4.69 -15.85
C MET A 159 -16.21 -5.45 -15.99
N PRO A 160 -17.35 -4.74 -16.10
CA PRO A 160 -17.53 -3.30 -15.86
C PRO A 160 -17.47 -2.97 -14.36
N ALA A 161 -17.28 -1.68 -14.00
CA ALA A 161 -17.24 -1.23 -12.61
C ALA A 161 -18.55 -1.55 -11.84
N GLU A 162 -19.68 -1.62 -12.56
CA GLU A 162 -20.93 -2.19 -12.10
C GLU A 162 -21.28 -3.44 -12.92
N PRO A 163 -21.91 -4.46 -12.33
CA PRO A 163 -22.35 -5.63 -13.08
C PRO A 163 -23.32 -5.24 -14.20
N LEU A 164 -23.01 -5.69 -15.42
CA LEU A 164 -23.93 -5.55 -16.54
C LEU A 164 -25.15 -6.42 -16.29
N ARG A 165 -26.34 -5.81 -16.20
CA ARG A 165 -27.60 -6.52 -15.98
C ARG A 165 -28.35 -6.67 -17.29
N LEU A 166 -28.65 -7.90 -17.66
CA LEU A 166 -29.44 -8.26 -18.83
C LEU A 166 -30.79 -8.83 -18.39
N SER A 167 -31.88 -8.34 -18.98
CA SER A 167 -33.23 -8.86 -18.71
C SER A 167 -33.36 -10.31 -19.19
N ALA A 168 -33.80 -11.23 -18.33
CA ALA A 168 -34.02 -12.62 -18.73
C ALA A 168 -35.16 -12.75 -19.75
N ASP A 169 -36.16 -11.86 -19.71
CA ASP A 169 -37.27 -11.87 -20.66
C ASP A 169 -36.84 -11.45 -22.09
N ALA A 170 -35.78 -10.63 -22.19
CA ALA A 170 -35.18 -10.29 -23.48
C ALA A 170 -34.23 -11.39 -23.97
N LEU A 171 -33.49 -12.02 -23.02
CA LEU A 171 -32.51 -13.04 -23.36
C LEU A 171 -33.13 -14.37 -23.77
N PHE A 172 -34.22 -14.80 -23.11
CA PHE A 172 -34.75 -16.15 -23.23
C PHE A 172 -36.22 -16.17 -23.64
N ALA A 173 -36.64 -17.25 -24.29
CA ALA A 173 -38.06 -17.53 -24.46
C ALA A 173 -38.75 -17.73 -23.10
N PHE A 174 -40.08 -17.56 -23.07
CA PHE A 174 -40.87 -17.74 -21.84
C PHE A 174 -40.58 -19.10 -21.20
N ASP A 175 -40.30 -19.08 -19.89
CA ASP A 175 -39.98 -20.25 -19.08
C ASP A 175 -38.84 -21.14 -19.64
N SER A 176 -37.93 -20.54 -20.40
CA SER A 176 -36.85 -21.24 -21.09
C SER A 176 -35.47 -20.73 -20.68
N ALA A 177 -34.46 -21.54 -20.99
CA ALA A 177 -33.05 -21.18 -21.01
C ALA A 177 -32.50 -21.09 -22.44
N VAL A 178 -33.35 -21.24 -23.46
CA VAL A 178 -32.97 -21.09 -24.87
C VAL A 178 -32.90 -19.62 -25.22
N LEU A 179 -31.73 -19.16 -25.65
CA LEU A 179 -31.50 -17.78 -26.06
C LEU A 179 -32.33 -17.42 -27.30
N THR A 180 -33.01 -16.27 -27.25
CA THR A 180 -33.70 -15.68 -28.39
C THR A 180 -32.69 -15.07 -29.37
N ALA A 181 -33.15 -14.72 -30.58
CA ALA A 181 -32.32 -13.99 -31.55
C ALA A 181 -31.91 -12.60 -31.04
N GLU A 182 -32.71 -11.97 -30.19
CA GLU A 182 -32.36 -10.73 -29.52
C GLU A 182 -31.32 -10.96 -28.43
N GLY A 183 -31.50 -12.00 -27.60
CA GLY A 183 -30.55 -12.37 -26.56
C GLY A 183 -29.15 -12.69 -27.10
N ARG A 184 -29.07 -13.39 -28.24
CA ARG A 184 -27.78 -13.62 -28.92
C ARG A 184 -27.12 -12.31 -29.35
N ARG A 185 -27.87 -11.38 -29.95
CA ARG A 185 -27.34 -10.05 -30.34
C ARG A 185 -26.84 -9.23 -29.14
N SER A 186 -27.54 -9.29 -28.01
CA SER A 186 -27.08 -8.63 -26.78
C SER A 186 -25.75 -9.20 -26.28
N ILE A 187 -25.58 -10.53 -26.33
CA ILE A 187 -24.33 -11.20 -25.94
C ILE A 187 -23.19 -10.87 -26.92
N GLU A 188 -23.47 -10.81 -28.23
CA GLU A 188 -22.50 -10.39 -29.25
C GLU A 188 -22.00 -8.95 -29.02
N GLY A 189 -22.91 -8.02 -28.68
CA GLY A 189 -22.54 -6.65 -28.33
C GLY A 189 -21.63 -6.58 -27.10
N LEU A 190 -21.87 -7.43 -26.10
CA LEU A 190 -20.99 -7.55 -24.94
C LEU A 190 -19.61 -8.11 -25.32
N LEU A 191 -19.57 -9.16 -26.14
CA LEU A 191 -18.32 -9.75 -26.62
C LEU A 191 -17.45 -8.74 -27.37
N ALA A 192 -18.05 -7.83 -28.15
CA ALA A 192 -17.32 -6.75 -28.81
C ALA A 192 -16.62 -5.84 -27.79
N GLN A 193 -17.32 -5.45 -26.71
CA GLN A 193 -16.75 -4.62 -25.64
C GLN A 193 -15.61 -5.35 -24.92
N VAL A 194 -15.84 -6.62 -24.55
CA VAL A 194 -14.86 -7.47 -23.86
C VAL A 194 -13.58 -7.64 -24.68
N ARG A 195 -13.70 -7.89 -25.99
CA ARG A 195 -12.55 -8.02 -26.90
C ARG A 195 -11.78 -6.70 -27.09
N SER A 196 -12.48 -5.57 -27.05
CA SER A 196 -11.85 -4.26 -27.22
C SER A 196 -11.07 -3.81 -26.00
N ALA A 197 -11.41 -4.33 -24.82
CA ALA A 197 -10.98 -3.74 -23.57
C ALA A 197 -9.66 -4.27 -23.00
N SER A 198 -9.35 -5.59 -23.05
CA SER A 198 -8.28 -6.16 -22.22
C SER A 198 -8.03 -7.66 -22.45
N GLN A 199 -7.02 -8.23 -21.79
CA GLN A 199 -6.96 -9.68 -21.51
C GLN A 199 -7.93 -10.00 -20.36
N VAL A 200 -9.00 -10.73 -20.67
CA VAL A 200 -10.00 -11.18 -19.69
C VAL A 200 -9.37 -12.17 -18.72
N GLN A 201 -9.47 -11.92 -17.42
CA GLN A 201 -9.05 -12.87 -16.38
C GLN A 201 -10.23 -13.73 -15.94
N THR A 202 -11.32 -13.08 -15.54
CA THR A 202 -12.52 -13.77 -15.03
C THR A 202 -13.79 -13.05 -15.46
N ILE A 203 -14.84 -13.79 -15.78
CA ILE A 203 -16.23 -13.35 -15.98
C ILE A 203 -17.13 -14.20 -15.07
N GLN A 204 -17.92 -13.56 -14.23
CA GLN A 204 -18.97 -14.18 -13.45
C GLN A 204 -20.32 -13.92 -14.13
N VAL A 205 -21.10 -14.98 -14.32
CA VAL A 205 -22.44 -14.96 -14.90
C VAL A 205 -23.41 -15.48 -13.86
N LEU A 206 -24.25 -14.60 -13.32
CA LEU A 206 -25.22 -14.92 -12.27
C LEU A 206 -26.63 -14.89 -12.84
N GLY A 207 -27.34 -16.02 -12.78
CA GLY A 207 -28.75 -16.10 -13.16
C GLY A 207 -29.68 -15.86 -11.98
N TYR A 208 -30.75 -15.09 -12.18
CA TYR A 208 -31.78 -14.82 -11.17
C TYR A 208 -33.19 -15.01 -11.74
N THR A 209 -34.12 -15.37 -10.87
CA THR A 209 -35.56 -15.45 -11.13
C THR A 209 -36.32 -14.46 -10.26
N ASP A 210 -37.61 -14.29 -10.54
CA ASP A 210 -38.51 -13.74 -9.53
C ASP A 210 -38.91 -14.80 -8.50
N ARG A 211 -39.77 -14.42 -7.55
CA ARG A 211 -40.24 -15.28 -6.45
C ARG A 211 -41.37 -16.23 -6.84
N ILE A 212 -41.85 -16.23 -8.08
CA ILE A 212 -42.96 -17.07 -8.54
C ILE A 212 -42.39 -18.46 -8.88
N GLY A 213 -42.96 -19.51 -8.31
CA GLY A 213 -42.45 -20.88 -8.45
C GLY A 213 -41.76 -21.39 -7.18
N THR A 214 -41.34 -22.65 -7.20
CA THR A 214 -40.63 -23.27 -6.06
C THR A 214 -39.16 -22.90 -6.06
N ASP A 215 -38.51 -22.99 -4.90
CA ASP A 215 -37.10 -22.61 -4.77
C ASP A 215 -36.18 -23.51 -5.58
N ALA A 216 -36.45 -24.82 -5.57
CA ALA A 216 -35.74 -25.79 -6.39
C ALA A 216 -35.89 -25.51 -7.89
N TYR A 217 -37.10 -25.18 -8.34
CA TYR A 217 -37.37 -24.84 -9.74
C TYR A 217 -36.62 -23.58 -10.16
N ASN A 218 -36.70 -22.53 -9.35
CA ASN A 218 -36.06 -21.26 -9.61
C ASN A 218 -34.54 -21.37 -9.62
N LEU A 219 -33.96 -22.16 -8.71
CA LEU A 219 -32.54 -22.42 -8.69
C LEU A 219 -32.08 -23.14 -9.96
N ASP A 220 -32.75 -24.22 -10.35
CA ASP A 220 -32.44 -24.96 -11.59
C ASP A 220 -32.57 -24.08 -12.85
N LEU A 221 -33.68 -23.35 -12.98
CA LEU A 221 -33.92 -22.48 -14.13
C LEU A 221 -32.86 -21.38 -14.22
N SER A 222 -32.50 -20.77 -13.09
CA SER A 222 -31.46 -19.74 -13.05
C SER A 222 -30.08 -20.29 -13.43
N GLN A 223 -29.75 -21.52 -13.00
CA GLN A 223 -28.49 -22.18 -13.33
C GLN A 223 -28.42 -22.49 -14.83
N ARG A 224 -29.49 -23.04 -15.42
CA ARG A 224 -29.55 -23.32 -16.86
C ARG A 224 -29.42 -22.04 -17.70
N ARG A 225 -30.01 -20.94 -17.25
CA ARG A 225 -29.87 -19.62 -17.92
C ARG A 225 -28.45 -19.07 -17.82
N ALA A 226 -27.82 -19.15 -16.66
CA ALA A 226 -26.41 -18.75 -16.49
C ALA A 226 -25.50 -19.59 -17.39
N GLN A 227 -25.74 -20.90 -17.46
CA GLN A 227 -25.00 -21.82 -18.32
C GLN A 227 -25.16 -21.50 -19.81
N ALA A 228 -26.38 -21.21 -20.26
CA ALA A 228 -26.63 -20.85 -21.66
C ALA A 228 -25.88 -19.57 -22.08
N VAL A 229 -25.81 -18.57 -21.19
CA VAL A 229 -25.02 -17.35 -21.42
C VAL A 229 -23.53 -17.65 -21.44
N ARG A 230 -23.02 -18.47 -20.51
CA ARG A 230 -21.63 -18.95 -20.53
C ARG A 230 -21.29 -19.62 -21.86
N ASP A 231 -22.13 -20.54 -22.32
CA ASP A 231 -21.85 -21.30 -23.54
C ASP A 231 -21.85 -20.38 -24.78
N ALA A 232 -22.72 -19.37 -24.82
CA ALA A 232 -22.68 -18.33 -25.85
C ALA A 232 -21.41 -17.47 -25.79
N LEU A 233 -20.91 -17.12 -24.60
CA LEU A 233 -19.64 -16.40 -24.44
C LEU A 233 -18.43 -17.25 -24.88
N VAL A 234 -18.45 -18.55 -24.58
CA VAL A 234 -17.41 -19.50 -25.03
C VAL A 234 -17.41 -19.64 -26.55
N GLN A 235 -18.59 -19.75 -27.17
CA GLN A 235 -18.73 -19.72 -28.64
C GLN A 235 -18.23 -18.39 -29.22
N GLY A 236 -18.37 -17.30 -28.46
CA GLY A 236 -17.78 -15.99 -28.71
C GLY A 236 -16.26 -15.90 -28.51
N GLY A 237 -15.57 -17.00 -28.20
CA GLY A 237 -14.11 -17.04 -28.06
C GLY A 237 -13.57 -16.61 -26.70
N VAL A 238 -14.43 -16.43 -25.69
CA VAL A 238 -13.95 -16.25 -24.30
C VAL A 238 -13.53 -17.62 -23.77
N PRO A 239 -12.32 -17.76 -23.17
CA PRO A 239 -11.88 -19.03 -22.61
C PRO A 239 -12.85 -19.55 -21.56
N ALA A 240 -13.28 -20.81 -21.66
CA ALA A 240 -14.22 -21.41 -20.71
C ALA A 240 -13.71 -21.38 -19.26
N ALA A 241 -12.39 -21.46 -19.07
CA ALA A 241 -11.75 -21.38 -17.75
C ALA A 241 -11.86 -19.98 -17.10
N ALA A 242 -12.09 -18.94 -17.90
CA ALA A 242 -12.30 -17.59 -17.41
C ALA A 242 -13.76 -17.35 -16.97
N ILE A 243 -14.71 -18.27 -17.20
CA ILE A 243 -16.14 -18.01 -16.98
C ILE A 243 -16.69 -18.90 -15.86
N ILE A 244 -17.26 -18.26 -14.84
CA ILE A 244 -17.99 -18.91 -13.74
C ILE A 244 -19.48 -18.62 -13.92
N ALA A 245 -20.30 -19.66 -14.05
CA ALA A 245 -21.74 -19.55 -14.22
C ALA A 245 -22.49 -20.15 -13.03
N GLU A 246 -23.32 -19.33 -12.37
CA GLU A 246 -24.04 -19.73 -11.16
C GLU A 246 -25.50 -19.26 -11.19
N GLY A 247 -26.41 -20.18 -10.89
CA GLY A 247 -27.82 -19.89 -10.62
C GLY A 247 -28.03 -19.46 -9.18
N ARG A 248 -28.72 -18.34 -8.97
CA ARG A 248 -29.03 -17.80 -7.64
C ARG A 248 -30.52 -17.89 -7.29
N GLY A 249 -31.34 -18.46 -8.18
CA GLY A 249 -32.79 -18.54 -8.02
C GLY A 249 -33.40 -17.17 -7.74
N LYS A 250 -34.29 -17.11 -6.73
CA LYS A 250 -34.99 -15.89 -6.31
C LYS A 250 -34.20 -15.00 -5.33
N ALA A 251 -32.93 -15.33 -5.05
CA ALA A 251 -32.11 -14.57 -4.10
C ALA A 251 -31.81 -13.15 -4.61
N ASN A 252 -31.49 -12.25 -3.68
CA ASN A 252 -31.12 -10.86 -3.99
C ASN A 252 -32.09 -10.16 -4.96
N PRO A 253 -33.39 -10.05 -4.61
CA PRO A 253 -34.37 -9.36 -5.46
C PRO A 253 -34.01 -7.87 -5.58
N LEU A 254 -34.10 -7.33 -6.79
CA LEU A 254 -33.97 -5.89 -7.04
C LEU A 254 -35.25 -5.14 -6.63
N VAL A 255 -36.39 -5.80 -6.76
CA VAL A 255 -37.71 -5.23 -6.43
C VAL A 255 -38.51 -6.22 -5.59
N GLN A 256 -39.25 -5.69 -4.62
CA GLN A 256 -40.23 -6.43 -3.85
C GLN A 256 -41.60 -5.80 -4.09
N CYS A 257 -42.58 -6.64 -4.42
CA CYS A 257 -43.91 -6.19 -4.78
C CYS A 257 -44.96 -7.05 -4.11
N ASP A 258 -45.97 -6.39 -3.54
CA ASP A 258 -47.22 -7.00 -3.11
C ASP A 258 -48.35 -6.34 -3.91
N SER A 259 -48.84 -7.06 -4.92
CA SER A 259 -49.91 -6.61 -5.81
C SER A 259 -51.06 -7.61 -5.75
N ALA A 260 -52.29 -7.09 -5.66
CA ALA A 260 -53.49 -7.90 -5.51
C ALA A 260 -53.83 -8.78 -6.75
N GLY A 261 -53.28 -8.45 -7.93
CA GLY A 261 -53.53 -9.19 -9.17
C GLY A 261 -52.29 -9.89 -9.73
N ARG A 262 -52.42 -11.16 -10.14
CA ARG A 262 -51.32 -11.99 -10.69
C ARG A 262 -50.58 -11.31 -11.85
N LYS A 263 -51.32 -10.72 -12.80
CA LYS A 263 -50.73 -10.03 -13.96
C LYS A 263 -49.90 -8.81 -13.54
N ALA A 264 -50.42 -8.00 -12.61
CA ALA A 264 -49.71 -6.86 -12.06
C ALA A 264 -48.46 -7.28 -11.27
N LEU A 265 -48.57 -8.37 -10.51
CA LEU A 265 -47.45 -8.94 -9.76
C LEU A 265 -46.31 -9.41 -10.70
N ILE A 266 -46.64 -10.16 -11.76
CA ILE A 266 -45.65 -10.65 -12.75
C ILE A 266 -44.91 -9.48 -13.42
N ALA A 267 -45.65 -8.43 -13.79
CA ALA A 267 -45.09 -7.23 -14.39
C ALA A 267 -44.17 -6.48 -13.41
N CYS A 268 -44.60 -6.32 -12.15
CA CYS A 268 -43.81 -5.64 -11.12
C CYS A 268 -42.50 -6.39 -10.82
N LEU A 269 -42.55 -7.73 -10.77
CA LEU A 269 -41.39 -8.57 -10.47
C LEU A 269 -40.44 -8.76 -11.66
N ALA A 270 -40.77 -8.25 -12.86
CA ALA A 270 -39.97 -8.44 -14.07
C ALA A 270 -38.48 -8.10 -13.91
N PRO A 271 -38.07 -7.01 -13.22
CA PRO A 271 -36.65 -6.70 -13.02
C PRO A 271 -35.85 -7.78 -12.28
N ASN A 272 -36.50 -8.65 -11.48
CA ASN A 272 -35.80 -9.73 -10.77
C ASN A 272 -35.38 -10.85 -11.72
N ARG A 273 -36.11 -11.07 -12.82
CA ARG A 273 -35.77 -12.05 -13.86
C ARG A 273 -34.63 -11.49 -14.71
N ARG A 274 -33.40 -11.79 -14.34
CA ARG A 274 -32.21 -11.18 -14.95
C ARG A 274 -31.01 -12.13 -14.98
N VAL A 275 -30.03 -11.78 -15.79
CA VAL A 275 -28.66 -12.32 -15.73
C VAL A 275 -27.73 -11.15 -15.47
N GLU A 276 -26.85 -11.29 -14.49
CA GLU A 276 -25.81 -10.29 -14.18
C GLU A 276 -24.45 -10.81 -14.63
N LEU A 277 -23.68 -9.95 -15.30
CA LEU A 277 -22.31 -10.24 -15.74
C LEU A 277 -21.35 -9.24 -15.12
N SER A 278 -20.31 -9.75 -14.46
CA SER A 278 -19.20 -8.96 -13.93
C SER A 278 -17.89 -9.66 -14.27
N GLY A 279 -16.76 -8.95 -14.22
CA GLY A 279 -15.48 -9.57 -14.54
C GLY A 279 -14.28 -8.74 -14.10
N MET A 280 -13.10 -9.32 -14.28
CA MET A 280 -11.82 -8.67 -14.10
C MET A 280 -11.01 -8.82 -15.38
N ALA A 281 -10.34 -7.75 -15.79
CA ALA A 281 -9.50 -7.73 -16.95
C ALA A 281 -8.22 -6.92 -16.69
N THR A 282 -7.14 -7.30 -17.36
CA THR A 282 -5.88 -6.54 -17.35
C THR A 282 -5.73 -5.79 -18.66
N PRO A 283 -5.42 -4.48 -18.63
CA PRO A 283 -5.07 -3.73 -19.83
C PRO A 283 -3.98 -4.46 -20.62
N ARG A 284 -4.09 -4.43 -21.96
CA ARG A 284 -3.03 -4.93 -22.85
C ARG A 284 -1.80 -4.04 -22.79
#